data_AF-A0AAE7A1E4-F1
#
_entry.id   AF-A0AAE7A1E4-F1
#
_cell.length_a   1.000
_cell.length_b   1.000
_cell.length_c   1.000
_cell.angle_alpha   90.00
_cell.angle_beta   90.00
_cell.angle_gamma   90.00
#
_symmetry.space_group_name_H-M   'P 1'
#
loop_
_entity.id
_entity.type
_entity.pdbx_description
1 polymer ?
#
loop_
_entity_poly.entity_id
_entity_poly.type
_entity_poly.pdbx_seq_one_letter_code
_entity_poly.pdbx_strand_id
1 'polypeptide(L)'
;MHQLMANRFIFISIAILCSGCTSYASKPTINEHVETGIIEIISSYSYEMDSPLKGSRFGKDAYAVTQKTIPNAKDLSSKLTDSTLPTLEIKISEFPFGGACGQEYLTGLSLGLIPSWCTRPNLFKFNFTLNNDHGFCRQKTYSISSTSFSHLLLIPFAILEADNQPLTIYQAALKYFLQSTQCTTL
;
A
#
# COMPACT_ATOMS: atom_id res chain seq x y z
N MET A 1 53.18 39.39 3.87
CA MET A 1 52.59 40.03 5.06
C MET A 1 51.87 41.29 4.58
N HIS A 2 50.56 41.55 4.75
CA HIS A 2 49.32 40.76 4.97
C HIS A 2 48.14 41.65 4.48
N GLN A 3 46.90 41.20 4.21
CA GLN A 3 46.33 39.86 3.99
C GLN A 3 46.31 39.57 2.46
N LEU A 4 45.71 38.55 1.81
CA LEU A 4 44.70 37.50 2.09
C LEU A 4 43.20 37.87 2.03
N MET A 5 42.42 36.98 1.40
CA MET A 5 40.95 36.81 1.39
C MET A 5 40.01 38.02 1.21
N ALA A 6 39.51 38.20 -0.02
CA ALA A 6 38.22 38.85 -0.29
C ALA A 6 37.46 38.11 -1.41
N ASN A 7 36.20 37.75 -1.15
CA ASN A 7 35.17 37.30 -2.11
C ASN A 7 35.61 36.42 -3.30
N ARG A 8 35.98 35.17 -2.99
CA ARG A 8 35.46 34.07 -3.83
C ARG A 8 33.93 34.05 -3.64
N PHE A 9 33.17 34.58 -4.59
CA PHE A 9 31.72 34.37 -4.67
C PHE A 9 31.45 32.90 -5.04
N ILE A 10 31.55 32.02 -4.05
CA ILE A 10 31.12 30.63 -4.16
C ILE A 10 29.59 30.66 -4.26
N PHE A 11 29.05 30.05 -5.33
CA PHE A 11 27.62 29.79 -5.46
C PHE A 11 27.21 28.77 -4.39
N ILE A 12 26.87 29.24 -3.19
CA ILE A 12 26.22 28.40 -2.16
C ILE A 12 24.72 28.32 -2.50
N SER A 13 24.42 27.59 -3.57
CA SER A 13 23.05 27.20 -3.92
C SER A 13 22.59 26.14 -2.90
N ILE A 14 22.04 26.57 -1.77
CA ILE A 14 21.53 25.67 -0.73
C ILE A 14 20.28 24.95 -1.27
N ALA A 15 20.48 23.77 -1.85
CA ALA A 15 19.41 22.86 -2.23
C ALA A 15 18.82 22.21 -0.96
N ILE A 16 17.88 22.91 -0.32
CA ILE A 16 17.13 22.39 0.82
C ILE A 16 16.21 21.27 0.32
N LEU A 17 16.51 20.02 0.68
CA LEU A 17 15.71 18.83 0.34
C LEU A 17 15.34 18.07 1.60
N CYS A 18 14.04 17.85 1.80
CA CYS A 18 13.50 17.28 3.04
C CYS A 18 13.76 15.77 3.14
N SER A 19 14.51 15.34 4.15
CA SER A 19 14.75 13.93 4.47
C SER A 19 13.56 13.33 5.23
N GLY A 20 12.61 12.76 4.49
CA GLY A 20 11.46 12.04 5.03
C GLY A 20 11.51 10.54 4.73
N CYS A 21 11.29 9.70 5.75
CA CYS A 21 11.14 8.25 5.59
C CYS A 21 9.68 7.87 5.87
N THR A 22 9.07 7.04 5.01
CA THR A 22 7.74 6.47 5.24
C THR A 22 7.83 4.95 5.24
N SER A 23 7.21 4.33 6.23
CA SER A 23 7.09 2.86 6.36
C SER A 23 5.62 2.46 6.35
N TYR A 24 5.29 1.29 5.82
CA TYR A 24 3.92 0.75 5.80
C TYR A 24 3.82 -0.54 6.60
N ALA A 25 2.72 -0.70 7.34
CA ALA A 25 2.46 -1.87 8.19
C ALA A 25 1.01 -2.37 8.01
N SER A 26 0.83 -3.68 7.89
CA SER A 26 -0.48 -4.33 7.77
C SER A 26 -1.04 -4.78 9.12
N LYS A 27 -2.37 -4.76 9.26
CA LYS A 27 -3.12 -5.44 10.33
C LYS A 27 -4.24 -6.29 9.72
N PRO A 28 -4.34 -7.60 10.03
CA PRO A 28 -3.36 -8.39 10.76
C PRO A 28 -2.01 -8.43 10.02
N THR A 29 -0.93 -8.72 10.77
CA THR A 29 0.40 -8.92 10.20
C THR A 29 0.36 -10.07 9.19
N ILE A 30 1.04 -9.88 8.05
CA ILE A 30 1.20 -10.94 7.05
C ILE A 30 2.50 -11.67 7.38
N ASN A 31 2.39 -12.93 7.82
CA ASN A 31 3.58 -13.75 8.03
C ASN A 31 4.03 -14.30 6.67
N GLU A 32 5.13 -13.77 6.13
CA GLU A 32 5.72 -14.26 4.87
C GLU A 32 6.27 -15.69 5.02
N HIS A 33 6.63 -16.10 6.24
CA HIS A 33 6.88 -17.49 6.60
C HIS A 33 5.57 -18.14 7.08
N VAL A 34 4.82 -18.71 6.12
CA VAL A 34 3.84 -19.78 6.36
C VAL A 34 4.13 -20.90 5.37
N GLU A 35 3.94 -22.13 5.84
CA GLU A 35 4.44 -23.36 5.23
C GLU A 35 3.65 -23.80 3.98
N THR A 36 3.91 -25.02 3.52
CA THR A 36 3.34 -25.67 2.32
C THR A 36 1.83 -25.90 2.39
N GLY A 37 1.05 -24.81 2.37
CA GLY A 37 -0.40 -24.82 2.22
C GLY A 37 -0.83 -25.15 0.78
N ILE A 38 -2.00 -25.77 0.64
CA ILE A 38 -2.62 -26.04 -0.66
C ILE A 38 -3.16 -24.71 -1.21
N ILE A 39 -2.81 -24.40 -2.47
CA ILE A 39 -3.25 -23.17 -3.13
C ILE A 39 -4.71 -23.33 -3.61
N GLU A 40 -5.55 -22.37 -3.27
CA GLU A 40 -6.96 -22.30 -3.70
C GLU A 40 -7.08 -22.15 -5.22
N ILE A 41 -7.91 -22.97 -5.86
CA ILE A 41 -8.14 -22.92 -7.32
C ILE A 41 -9.22 -21.88 -7.63
N ILE A 42 -8.80 -20.66 -7.96
CA ILE A 42 -9.73 -19.57 -8.31
C ILE A 42 -10.15 -19.69 -9.77
N SER A 43 -11.40 -20.08 -10.02
CA SER A 43 -11.96 -20.15 -11.38
C SER A 43 -12.46 -18.80 -11.90
N SER A 44 -12.88 -17.92 -11.00
CA SER A 44 -13.43 -16.60 -11.31
C SER A 44 -13.19 -15.60 -10.18
N TYR A 45 -13.10 -14.31 -10.52
CA TYR A 45 -12.98 -13.24 -9.53
C TYR A 45 -13.79 -11.99 -9.90
N SER A 46 -14.12 -11.18 -8.90
CA SER A 46 -14.55 -9.80 -9.06
C SER A 46 -13.59 -8.86 -8.32
N TYR A 47 -13.42 -7.65 -8.84
CA TYR A 47 -12.52 -6.63 -8.33
C TYR A 47 -13.23 -5.27 -8.26
N GLU A 48 -13.29 -4.70 -7.06
CA GLU A 48 -13.91 -3.42 -6.77
C GLU A 48 -12.88 -2.49 -6.11
N MET A 49 -12.78 -1.26 -6.63
CA MET A 49 -11.90 -0.22 -6.11
C MET A 49 -12.73 0.99 -5.68
N ASP A 50 -12.93 1.11 -4.37
CA ASP A 50 -13.47 2.29 -3.70
C ASP A 50 -12.31 3.27 -3.43
N SER A 51 -12.34 4.43 -4.11
CA SER A 51 -11.35 5.48 -3.90
C SER A 51 -11.93 6.85 -4.24
N PRO A 52 -11.70 7.89 -3.40
CA PRO A 52 -12.01 9.27 -3.76
C PRO A 52 -11.08 9.80 -4.88
N LEU A 53 -10.00 9.09 -5.21
CA LEU A 53 -9.09 9.46 -6.30
C LEU A 53 -9.55 8.81 -7.61
N LYS A 54 -10.25 9.58 -8.44
CA LYS A 54 -10.76 9.13 -9.74
C LYS A 54 -9.63 8.56 -10.61
N GLY A 55 -9.68 7.25 -10.85
CA GLY A 55 -8.68 6.54 -11.65
C GLY A 55 -7.36 6.27 -10.92
N SER A 56 -7.41 6.12 -9.59
CA SER A 56 -6.31 5.76 -8.68
C SER A 56 -5.27 4.86 -9.33
N ARG A 57 -4.00 5.25 -9.21
CA ARG A 57 -2.86 4.46 -9.68
C ARG A 57 -2.76 3.14 -8.92
N PHE A 58 -2.90 3.17 -7.59
CA PHE A 58 -2.88 1.97 -6.77
C PHE A 58 -3.95 0.96 -7.24
N GLY A 59 -5.17 1.44 -7.52
CA GLY A 59 -6.25 0.59 -8.01
C GLY A 59 -6.01 -0.06 -9.37
N LYS A 60 -5.15 0.50 -10.22
CA LYS A 60 -4.71 -0.11 -11.50
C LYS A 60 -3.58 -1.10 -11.28
N ASP A 61 -2.58 -0.70 -10.50
CA ASP A 61 -1.39 -1.52 -10.24
C ASP A 61 -1.76 -2.79 -9.44
N ALA A 62 -2.69 -2.69 -8.48
CA ALA A 62 -3.24 -3.83 -7.73
C ALA A 62 -4.13 -4.76 -8.58
N TYR A 63 -4.88 -4.24 -9.54
CA TYR A 63 -5.62 -5.06 -10.50
C TYR A 63 -4.67 -5.86 -11.41
N ALA A 64 -3.60 -5.25 -11.91
CA ALA A 64 -2.57 -5.96 -12.67
C ALA A 64 -1.85 -7.03 -11.83
N VAL A 65 -1.61 -6.77 -10.53
CA VAL A 65 -1.10 -7.77 -9.59
C VAL A 65 -2.09 -8.91 -9.35
N THR A 66 -3.40 -8.63 -9.32
CA THR A 66 -4.45 -9.67 -9.25
C THR A 66 -4.34 -10.60 -10.45
N GLN A 67 -4.41 -10.05 -11.67
CA GLN A 67 -4.32 -10.82 -12.92
C GLN A 67 -3.04 -11.66 -13.00
N LYS A 68 -1.90 -11.12 -12.54
CA LYS A 68 -0.63 -11.86 -12.49
C LYS A 68 -0.59 -12.96 -11.42
N THR A 69 -1.41 -12.86 -10.37
CA THR A 69 -1.45 -13.83 -9.26
C THR A 69 -2.44 -14.96 -9.51
N ILE A 70 -3.54 -14.70 -10.22
CA ILE A 70 -4.56 -15.69 -10.62
C ILE A 70 -4.84 -15.66 -12.14
N PRO A 71 -3.84 -15.94 -13.00
CA PRO A 71 -3.92 -15.68 -14.45
C PRO A 71 -4.94 -16.51 -15.23
N ASN A 72 -5.42 -17.62 -14.65
CA ASN A 72 -6.43 -18.49 -15.26
C ASN A 72 -7.86 -18.17 -14.80
N ALA A 73 -8.03 -17.22 -13.86
CA ALA A 73 -9.33 -16.89 -13.30
C ALA A 73 -10.10 -15.92 -14.21
N LYS A 74 -11.38 -16.21 -14.45
CA LYS A 74 -12.28 -15.35 -15.24
C LYS A 74 -12.65 -14.08 -14.46
N ASP A 75 -12.33 -12.92 -15.02
CA ASP A 75 -12.80 -11.63 -14.49
C ASP A 75 -14.31 -11.44 -14.72
N LEU A 76 -15.04 -11.12 -13.65
CA LEU A 76 -16.48 -10.83 -13.63
C LEU A 76 -16.79 -9.40 -13.15
N SER A 77 -15.77 -8.54 -12.93
CA SER A 77 -15.90 -7.21 -12.34
C SER A 77 -16.81 -6.25 -13.13
N SER A 78 -16.97 -6.47 -14.44
CA SER A 78 -17.86 -5.71 -15.32
C SER A 78 -19.29 -6.26 -15.39
N LYS A 79 -19.58 -7.40 -14.75
CA LYS A 79 -20.84 -8.16 -14.86
C LYS A 79 -21.58 -8.20 -13.53
N LEU A 80 -22.17 -7.06 -13.15
CA LEU A 80 -23.02 -6.91 -11.97
C LEU A 80 -24.38 -7.67 -12.03
N THR A 81 -24.55 -8.58 -13.00
CA THR A 81 -25.87 -9.10 -13.43
C THR A 81 -25.88 -10.58 -13.85
N ASP A 82 -24.73 -11.25 -13.92
CA ASP A 82 -24.70 -12.70 -14.13
C ASP A 82 -25.04 -13.40 -12.79
N SER A 83 -25.93 -14.39 -12.81
CA SER A 83 -26.41 -15.10 -11.60
C SER A 83 -25.37 -16.02 -10.92
N THR A 84 -24.08 -15.88 -11.26
CA THR A 84 -22.99 -16.73 -10.79
C THR A 84 -22.09 -15.92 -9.85
N LEU A 85 -22.14 -16.28 -8.56
CA LEU A 85 -21.28 -15.71 -7.53
C LEU A 85 -19.79 -15.98 -7.88
N PRO A 86 -18.90 -14.97 -7.92
CA PRO A 86 -17.49 -15.19 -8.23
C PRO A 86 -16.81 -15.98 -7.10
N THR A 87 -15.87 -16.86 -7.47
CA THR A 87 -15.10 -17.64 -6.48
C THR A 87 -14.32 -16.74 -5.53
N LEU A 88 -13.75 -15.64 -6.04
CA LEU A 88 -13.02 -14.65 -5.25
C LEU A 88 -13.57 -13.23 -5.45
N GLU A 89 -14.06 -12.59 -4.40
CA GLU A 89 -14.31 -11.15 -4.39
C GLU A 89 -13.11 -10.41 -3.79
N ILE A 90 -12.67 -9.35 -4.47
CA ILE A 90 -11.61 -8.46 -4.03
C ILE A 90 -12.19 -7.05 -3.93
N LYS A 91 -12.30 -6.49 -2.72
CA LYS A 91 -12.74 -5.10 -2.52
C LYS A 91 -11.63 -4.29 -1.85
N ILE A 92 -11.12 -3.29 -2.55
CA ILE A 92 -10.08 -2.39 -2.07
C ILE A 92 -10.71 -1.02 -1.78
N SER A 93 -10.50 -0.49 -0.58
CA SER A 93 -10.84 0.90 -0.22
C SER A 93 -9.56 1.70 0.04
N GLU A 94 -9.47 2.90 -0.53
CA GLU A 94 -8.35 3.84 -0.39
C GLU A 94 -8.79 5.11 0.35
N PHE A 95 -8.07 5.44 1.44
CA PHE A 95 -8.35 6.56 2.33
C PHE A 95 -7.14 7.52 2.33
N PRO A 96 -6.86 8.23 1.21
CA PRO A 96 -5.55 8.81 0.92
C PRO A 96 -5.12 9.91 1.90
N PHE A 97 -6.07 10.52 2.62
CA PHE A 97 -5.82 11.59 3.57
C PHE A 97 -5.48 11.11 4.99
N GLY A 98 -5.72 9.84 5.34
CA GLY A 98 -5.12 9.13 6.49
C GLY A 98 -5.29 9.68 7.92
N GLY A 99 -5.91 10.84 8.11
CA GLY A 99 -5.90 11.59 9.38
C GLY A 99 -4.89 12.76 9.37
N ALA A 100 -5.17 13.80 10.14
CA ALA A 100 -4.41 15.05 10.11
C ALA A 100 -3.17 15.01 11.03
N CYS A 101 -1.98 15.05 10.43
CA CYS A 101 -0.70 15.05 11.13
C CYS A 101 -0.28 16.46 11.60
N GLY A 102 -0.86 16.96 12.69
CA GLY A 102 -0.59 18.32 13.19
C GLY A 102 0.89 18.65 13.45
N GLN A 103 1.73 17.65 13.74
CA GLN A 103 3.18 17.84 13.88
C GLN A 103 3.89 18.14 12.55
N GLU A 104 3.44 17.56 11.43
CA GLU A 104 4.07 17.80 10.12
C GLU A 104 3.90 19.27 9.68
N TYR A 105 2.84 19.94 10.13
CA TYR A 105 2.67 21.39 9.95
C TYR A 105 3.74 22.20 10.73
N LEU A 106 4.09 21.79 11.95
CA LEU A 106 5.16 22.42 12.73
C LEU A 106 6.55 22.12 12.13
N THR A 107 6.77 20.92 11.59
CA THR A 107 7.96 20.58 10.80
C THR A 107 8.06 21.46 9.53
N GLY A 108 6.94 21.70 8.85
CA GLY A 108 6.88 22.63 7.71
C GLY A 108 7.23 24.07 8.09
N LEU A 109 6.56 24.62 9.12
CA LEU A 109 6.82 25.99 9.60
C LEU A 109 8.24 26.20 10.12
N SER A 110 8.83 25.17 10.73
CA SER A 110 10.20 25.21 11.27
C SER A 110 11.29 24.85 10.24
N LEU A 111 10.95 24.70 8.96
CA LEU A 111 11.87 24.28 7.89
C LEU A 111 12.65 23.01 8.26
N GLY A 112 11.94 22.00 8.79
CA GLY A 112 12.49 20.70 9.16
C GLY A 112 13.33 20.66 10.45
N LEU A 113 13.48 21.79 11.16
CA LEU A 113 14.22 21.86 12.43
C LEU A 113 13.49 21.15 13.58
N ILE A 114 12.16 21.20 13.61
CA ILE A 114 11.34 20.38 14.53
C ILE A 114 10.95 19.10 13.78
N PRO A 115 11.45 17.92 14.17
CA PRO A 115 11.07 16.67 13.55
C PRO A 115 9.61 16.31 13.86
N SER A 116 8.95 15.58 12.97
CA SER A 116 7.61 15.02 13.18
C SER A 116 7.59 13.51 12.98
N TRP A 117 6.75 12.85 13.78
CA TRP A 117 6.46 11.42 13.65
C TRP A 117 4.94 11.25 13.58
N CYS A 118 4.42 10.75 12.46
CA CYS A 118 2.98 10.57 12.29
C CYS A 118 2.63 9.19 11.77
N THR A 119 1.68 8.51 12.42
CA THR A 119 1.06 7.31 11.89
C THR A 119 -0.30 7.67 11.28
N ARG A 120 -0.49 7.38 9.99
CA ARG A 120 -1.75 7.49 9.26
C ARG A 120 -2.44 6.13 9.22
N PRO A 121 -3.43 5.86 10.10
CA PRO A 121 -4.11 4.57 10.15
C PRO A 121 -5.02 4.34 8.94
N ASN A 122 -5.11 3.08 8.48
CA ASN A 122 -6.07 2.62 7.48
C ASN A 122 -6.03 3.33 6.10
N LEU A 123 -4.85 3.76 5.62
CA LEU A 123 -4.71 4.33 4.26
C LEU A 123 -5.26 3.43 3.15
N PHE A 124 -5.14 2.12 3.31
CA PHE A 124 -5.76 1.13 2.44
C PHE A 124 -6.45 0.06 3.28
N LYS A 125 -7.55 -0.49 2.76
CA LYS A 125 -8.18 -1.73 3.25
C LYS A 125 -8.39 -2.67 2.08
N PHE A 126 -8.04 -3.95 2.26
CA PHE A 126 -8.29 -5.02 1.31
C PHE A 126 -9.22 -6.03 1.98
N ASN A 127 -10.39 -6.25 1.41
CA ASN A 127 -11.30 -7.32 1.80
C ASN A 127 -11.24 -8.39 0.72
N PHE A 128 -10.84 -9.60 1.10
CA PHE A 128 -10.90 -10.77 0.23
C PHE A 128 -12.01 -11.68 0.75
N THR A 129 -13.00 -11.99 -0.09
CA THR A 129 -14.03 -13.01 0.19
C THR A 129 -13.84 -14.17 -0.77
N LEU A 130 -13.80 -15.39 -0.24
CA LEU A 130 -13.74 -16.63 -0.98
C LEU A 130 -15.10 -17.32 -0.84
N ASN A 131 -15.71 -17.61 -1.98
CA ASN A 131 -17.01 -18.24 -2.14
C ASN A 131 -16.85 -19.64 -2.76
N ASN A 132 -17.79 -20.54 -2.46
CA ASN A 132 -17.92 -21.86 -3.06
C ASN A 132 -19.33 -22.07 -3.63
N ASP A 133 -19.62 -23.25 -4.16
CA ASP A 133 -20.93 -23.60 -4.76
C ASP A 133 -22.11 -23.59 -3.76
N HIS A 134 -21.83 -23.42 -2.46
CA HIS A 134 -22.81 -23.29 -1.39
C HIS A 134 -22.85 -21.88 -0.76
N GLY A 135 -22.13 -20.91 -1.34
CA GLY A 135 -22.10 -19.51 -0.91
C GLY A 135 -20.79 -19.11 -0.26
N PHE A 136 -20.86 -18.49 0.93
CA PHE A 136 -19.70 -17.94 1.63
C PHE A 136 -18.84 -19.04 2.27
N CYS A 137 -17.53 -19.01 2.02
CA CYS A 137 -16.56 -19.89 2.71
C CYS A 137 -15.66 -19.11 3.70
N ARG A 138 -14.90 -18.12 3.22
CA ARG A 138 -13.87 -17.44 4.02
C ARG A 138 -13.79 -15.97 3.66
N GLN A 139 -13.67 -15.09 4.64
CA GLN A 139 -13.32 -13.68 4.41
C GLN A 139 -12.13 -13.27 5.27
N LYS A 140 -11.28 -12.38 4.74
CA LYS A 140 -10.22 -11.74 5.53
C LYS A 140 -10.03 -10.29 5.08
N THR A 141 -10.07 -9.38 6.05
CA THR A 141 -9.72 -7.98 5.88
C THR A 141 -8.27 -7.74 6.30
N TYR A 142 -7.54 -6.98 5.50
CA TYR A 142 -6.26 -6.40 5.87
C TYR A 142 -6.35 -4.88 5.78
N SER A 143 -5.83 -4.15 6.76
CA SER A 143 -5.67 -2.69 6.71
C SER A 143 -4.20 -2.29 6.73
N ILE A 144 -3.80 -1.40 5.81
CA ILE A 144 -2.47 -0.79 5.80
C ILE A 144 -2.54 0.55 6.54
N SER A 145 -1.56 0.79 7.41
CA SER A 145 -1.25 2.11 7.97
C SER A 145 0.15 2.52 7.53
N SER A 146 0.40 3.82 7.31
CA SER A 146 1.78 4.31 7.16
C SER A 146 2.27 5.00 8.42
N THR A 147 3.57 5.00 8.64
CA THR A 147 4.24 5.87 9.62
C THR A 147 5.32 6.67 8.91
N SER A 148 5.13 8.00 8.85
CA SER A 148 6.08 8.98 8.35
C SER A 148 6.95 9.54 9.47
N PHE A 149 8.25 9.67 9.21
CA PHE A 149 9.18 10.48 9.97
C PHE A 149 9.76 11.55 9.05
N SER A 150 9.72 12.82 9.47
CA SER A 150 10.21 13.95 8.66
C SER A 150 11.13 14.87 9.47
N HIS A 151 12.29 15.17 8.90
CA HIS A 151 13.30 16.07 9.45
C HIS A 151 14.21 16.60 8.34
N LEU A 152 15.16 17.50 8.64
CA LEU A 152 16.20 17.93 7.71
C LEU A 152 17.60 17.55 8.24
N LEU A 153 18.16 16.45 7.72
CA LEU A 153 19.59 16.14 7.84
C LEU A 153 20.29 16.26 6.48
N LEU A 154 21.48 16.84 6.52
CA LEU A 154 22.25 17.28 5.35
C LEU A 154 23.04 16.10 4.76
N ILE A 155 22.35 15.24 4.01
CA ILE A 155 22.89 14.02 3.38
C ILE A 155 22.69 14.11 1.85
N PRO A 156 23.73 13.94 1.01
CA PRO A 156 23.69 14.37 -0.39
C PRO A 156 22.88 13.48 -1.36
N PHE A 157 22.43 12.28 -0.98
CA PHE A 157 21.75 11.35 -1.88
C PHE A 157 20.65 10.53 -1.19
N ALA A 158 19.38 10.95 -1.34
CA ALA A 158 18.19 10.13 -1.09
C ALA A 158 16.93 10.80 -1.69
N ILE A 159 16.67 10.61 -2.99
CA ILE A 159 15.43 11.10 -3.63
C ILE A 159 14.38 10.00 -3.58
N LEU A 160 13.32 10.22 -2.80
CA LEU A 160 11.98 9.62 -2.96
C LEU A 160 11.95 8.17 -3.47
N GLU A 161 12.42 7.22 -2.65
CA GLU A 161 11.84 5.88 -2.68
C GLU A 161 10.43 5.94 -2.08
N ALA A 162 9.50 6.42 -2.89
CA ALA A 162 8.08 6.10 -2.76
C ALA A 162 7.90 4.63 -3.15
N ASP A 163 8.45 3.75 -2.30
CA ASP A 163 8.48 2.31 -2.53
C ASP A 163 7.07 1.79 -2.75
N ASN A 164 6.94 0.79 -3.63
CA ASN A 164 5.66 0.14 -3.90
C ASN A 164 5.22 -0.77 -2.74
N GLN A 165 5.71 -0.54 -1.52
CA GLN A 165 5.42 -1.30 -0.30
C GLN A 165 3.92 -1.56 -0.09
N PRO A 166 2.98 -0.61 -0.32
CA PRO A 166 1.55 -0.91 -0.25
C PRO A 166 1.07 -1.98 -1.25
N LEU A 167 1.67 -2.01 -2.44
CA LEU A 167 1.37 -2.97 -3.50
C LEU A 167 2.06 -4.33 -3.24
N THR A 168 3.27 -4.31 -2.67
CA THR A 168 3.96 -5.52 -2.17
C THR A 168 3.17 -6.16 -1.04
N ILE A 169 2.70 -5.37 -0.06
CA ILE A 169 1.82 -5.80 1.02
C ILE A 169 0.50 -6.33 0.47
N TYR A 170 -0.10 -5.69 -0.54
CA TYR A 170 -1.28 -6.22 -1.23
C TYR A 170 -1.02 -7.58 -1.87
N GLN A 171 0.09 -7.75 -2.61
CA GLN A 171 0.44 -9.02 -3.23
C GLN A 171 0.68 -10.12 -2.20
N ALA A 172 1.36 -9.81 -1.09
CA ALA A 172 1.58 -10.74 0.01
C ALA A 172 0.26 -11.12 0.70
N ALA A 173 -0.62 -10.15 0.94
CA ALA A 173 -1.93 -10.37 1.55
C ALA A 173 -2.84 -11.29 0.70
N LEU A 174 -2.84 -11.08 -0.62
CA LEU A 174 -3.56 -11.91 -1.60
C LEU A 174 -2.99 -13.33 -1.65
N LYS A 175 -1.66 -13.48 -1.80
CA LYS A 175 -1.00 -14.81 -1.80
C LYS A 175 -1.30 -15.58 -0.50
N TYR A 176 -1.10 -14.95 0.65
CA TYR A 176 -1.41 -15.54 1.96
C TYR A 176 -2.87 -16.00 2.05
N PHE A 177 -3.81 -15.18 1.56
CA PHE A 177 -5.24 -15.52 1.56
C PHE A 177 -5.57 -16.74 0.69
N LEU A 178 -4.83 -16.94 -0.41
CA LEU A 178 -4.97 -18.06 -1.34
C LEU A 178 -4.17 -19.32 -0.94
N GLN A 179 -3.28 -19.24 0.05
CA GLN A 179 -2.52 -20.39 0.59
C GLN A 179 -3.16 -21.00 1.86
N SER A 180 -4.17 -20.34 2.43
CA SER A 180 -4.91 -20.84 3.59
C SER A 180 -5.77 -22.05 3.19
N THR A 181 -5.91 -23.02 4.11
CA THR A 181 -6.63 -24.29 3.93
C THR A 181 -7.92 -24.20 3.13
N GLN A 182 -8.07 -25.11 2.18
CA GLN A 182 -9.19 -25.17 1.24
C GLN A 182 -10.56 -25.12 1.91
N CYS A 183 -11.51 -24.51 1.22
CA CYS A 183 -12.95 -24.64 1.49
C CYS A 183 -13.38 -26.10 1.34
N THR A 184 -13.38 -26.89 2.42
CA THR A 184 -13.85 -28.29 2.39
C THR A 184 -15.29 -28.37 1.90
N THR A 185 -15.46 -28.95 0.72
CA THR A 185 -16.73 -29.52 0.27
C THR A 185 -17.08 -30.72 1.14
N LEU A 186 -18.17 -30.62 1.89
CA LEU A 186 -18.80 -31.70 2.66
C LEU A 186 -20.07 -32.16 1.95
#